data_AF-A0A352KMU4-F1
#
_entry.id   AF-A0A352KMU4-F1
#
_cell.length_a   1.000
_cell.length_b   1.000
_cell.length_c   1.000
_cell.angle_alpha   90.00
_cell.angle_beta   90.00
_cell.angle_gamma   90.00
#
_symmetry.space_group_name_H-M   'P 1'
#
loop_
_entity.id
_entity.type
_entity.pdbx_description
1 polymer ?
#
loop_
_entity_poly.entity_id
_entity_poly.type
_entity_poly.pdbx_seq_one_letter_code
_entity_poly.pdbx_strand_id
1 'polypeptide(L)' 'MLDRIDFVLVETSHPGNIGSSARAMKTMGLKNLSLVAPKVFPSTEALFYA' A
#
# COMPACT_ATOMS: atom_id res chain seq x y z
N MET A 1 15.69 7.43 9.45
CA MET A 1 16.14 6.05 9.12
C MET A 1 15.10 5.33 8.25
N LEU A 2 13.80 5.44 8.56
CA LEU A 2 12.72 4.73 7.85
C LEU A 2 12.50 5.17 6.39
N ASP A 3 12.94 6.37 5.99
CA ASP A 3 12.73 6.89 4.63
C ASP A 3 13.49 6.10 3.54
N ARG A 4 14.33 5.13 3.92
CA ARG A 4 15.03 4.22 3.00
C ARG A 4 14.36 2.84 2.86
N ILE A 5 13.23 2.63 3.54
CA ILE A 5 12.51 1.36 3.46
C ILE A 5 11.43 1.49 2.39
N ASP A 6 11.58 0.75 1.31
CA ASP A 6 10.58 0.60 0.27
C ASP A 6 9.72 -0.63 0.55
N PHE A 7 8.44 -0.42 0.84
CA PHE A 7 7.46 -1.47 1.03
C PHE A 7 6.87 -1.84 -0.34
N VAL A 8 7.10 -3.08 -0.80
CA VAL A 8 6.70 -3.52 -2.14
C VAL A 8 5.59 -4.57 -2.05
N LEU A 9 4.43 -4.25 -2.59
CA LEU A 9 3.30 -5.17 -2.72
C LEU A 9 3.25 -5.74 -4.14
N VAL A 10 3.41 -7.05 -4.27
CA VAL A 10 3.42 -7.76 -5.56
C VAL A 10 2.10 -8.50 -5.75
N GLU A 11 1.47 -8.33 -6.92
CA GLU A 11 0.26 -9.03 -7.35
C GLU A 11 -0.90 -8.99 -6.33
N THR A 12 -1.04 -7.85 -5.63
CA THR A 12 -2.10 -7.69 -4.64
C THR A 12 -3.46 -7.90 -5.27
N SER A 13 -4.18 -8.89 -4.76
CA SER A 13 -5.44 -9.34 -5.36
C SER A 13 -6.64 -8.50 -4.95
N HIS A 14 -6.69 -8.05 -3.68
CA HIS A 14 -7.78 -7.23 -3.16
C HIS A 14 -7.29 -5.79 -2.93
N PRO A 15 -7.92 -4.77 -3.56
CA PRO A 15 -7.48 -3.39 -3.42
C PRO A 15 -7.57 -2.86 -1.99
N GLY A 16 -8.50 -3.34 -1.15
CA GLY A 16 -8.59 -2.94 0.26
C GLY A 16 -7.32 -3.24 1.09
N ASN A 17 -6.54 -4.25 0.69
CA ASN A 17 -5.26 -4.55 1.33
C ASN A 17 -4.20 -3.50 1.03
N ILE A 18 -4.26 -2.83 -0.13
CA ILE A 18 -3.37 -1.73 -0.49
C ILE A 18 -3.60 -0.55 0.46
N GLY A 19 -4.87 -0.16 0.65
CA GLY A 19 -5.25 0.90 1.59
C GLY A 19 -4.87 0.56 3.03
N SER A 20 -5.26 -0.62 3.50
CA SER A 20 -4.97 -1.07 4.86
C SER A 20 -3.45 -1.13 5.15
N SER A 21 -2.65 -1.55 4.17
CA SER A 21 -1.18 -1.53 4.26
C SER A 21 -0.64 -0.10 4.32
N ALA A 22 -1.14 0.80 3.45
CA ALA A 22 -0.74 2.21 3.47
C ALA A 22 -1.06 2.88 4.82
N ARG A 23 -2.23 2.58 5.40
CA ARG A 23 -2.62 3.08 6.74
C ARG A 23 -1.69 2.56 7.82
N ALA A 24 -1.39 1.26 7.82
CA ALA A 24 -0.44 0.67 8.77
C ALA A 24 0.96 1.30 8.63
N MET A 25 1.45 1.47 7.40
CA MET A 25 2.71 2.15 7.11
C MET A 25 2.75 3.56 7.69
N LYS A 26 1.67 4.34 7.51
CA LYS A 26 1.56 5.70 8.06
C LYS A 26 1.69 5.71 9.58
N THR A 27 1.01 4.80 10.29
CA THR A 27 1.13 4.67 11.76
C THR A 27 2.55 4.32 12.18
N MET A 28 3.27 3.54 11.36
CA MET A 28 4.66 3.13 11.61
C MET A 28 5.71 4.15 11.13
N GLY A 29 5.31 5.28 10.54
CA GLY A 29 6.24 6.28 9.99
C GLY A 29 6.94 5.86 8.70
N LEU A 30 6.44 4.83 8.02
CA LEU A 30 6.89 4.40 6.69
C LEU A 30 6.13 5.20 5.61
N LYS A 31 6.82 5.51 4.50
CA LYS A 31 6.28 6.43 3.48
C LYS A 31 6.35 5.89 2.06
N ASN A 32 7.27 4.96 1.78
CA ASN A 32 7.52 4.51 0.41
C ASN A 32 6.77 3.21 0.15
N LEU A 33 5.68 3.26 -0.61
CA LEU A 33 4.89 2.10 -1.05
C LEU A 33 4.99 1.96 -2.57
N SER A 34 5.45 0.80 -3.03
CA SER A 34 5.47 0.44 -4.45
C SER A 34 4.52 -0.72 -4.71
N LEU A 35 3.80 -0.67 -5.83
CA LEU A 35 2.89 -1.73 -6.27
C LEU A 35 3.42 -2.35 -7.55
N VAL A 36 3.57 -3.66 -7.57
CA VAL A 36 4.03 -4.41 -8.75
C VAL A 36 2.88 -5.31 -9.22
N ALA A 37 2.40 -5.06 -10.43
CA ALA A 37 1.31 -5.80 -11.06
C ALA A 37 0.08 -6.03 -10.15
N PRO A 38 -0.43 -5.03 -9.41
CA PRO A 38 -1.65 -5.23 -8.62
C PRO A 38 -2.81 -5.62 -9.54
N LYS A 39 -3.66 -6.56 -9.11
CA LYS A 39 -4.77 -7.03 -9.96
C LYS A 39 -5.82 -5.95 -10.20
N VAL A 40 -6.02 -5.06 -9.21
CA VAL A 40 -6.98 -3.97 -9.27
C VAL A 40 -6.39 -2.72 -8.61
N PHE A 41 -5.92 -1.77 -9.40
CA PHE A 41 -5.47 -0.45 -8.94
C PHE A 41 -5.42 0.55 -10.12
N PRO A 42 -5.84 1.82 -9.95
CA PRO A 42 -6.42 2.43 -8.75
C PRO A 42 -7.82 1.87 -8.43
N SER A 43 -8.25 1.99 -7.17
CA SER A 43 -9.58 1.55 -6.71
C SER A 43 -10.08 2.47 -5.60
N THR A 44 -11.38 2.76 -5.61
CA THR A 44 -12.05 3.51 -4.53
C THR A 44 -11.95 2.79 -3.19
N GLU A 45 -11.95 1.45 -3.20
CA GLU A 45 -11.77 0.63 -2.01
C GLU A 45 -10.39 0.84 -1.39
N ALA A 46 -9.33 0.83 -2.22
CA ALA A 46 -7.97 1.11 -1.75
C ALA A 46 -7.86 2.50 -1.11
N LEU A 47 -8.52 3.50 -1.70
CA LEU A 47 -8.54 4.87 -1.16
C LEU A 47 -9.33 4.97 0.15
N PHE A 48 -10.42 4.23 0.30
CA PHE A 48 -11.24 4.22 1.51
C PHE A 48 -10.50 3.64 2.73
N TYR A 49 -9.67 2.61 2.50
CA TYR A 49 -8.92 1.94 3.57
C TYR A 49 -7.54 2.56 3.88
N ALA A 50 -7.09 3.54 3.09
CA ALA A 50 -5.81 4.24 3.28
C ALA A 50 -5.80 5.21 4.47
#